data_AF-A0A7X6U3F9-F1
#
_entry.id   AF-A0A7X6U3F9-F1
#
_cell.length_a   1.000
_cell.length_b   1.000
_cell.length_c   1.000
_cell.angle_alpha   90.00
_cell.angle_beta   90.00
_cell.angle_gamma   90.00
#
_symmetry.space_group_name_H-M   'P 1'
#
loop_
_entity.id
_entity.type
_entity.pdbx_description
1 polymer ?
#
loop_
_entity_poly.entity_id
_entity_poly.type
_entity_poly.pdbx_seq_one_letter_code
_entity_poly.pdbx_strand_id
1 'polypeptide(L)'
;MTKFTELWQTEAIRLKEHHHGPMDDSAYIYALRAQDLSPEKKVINRAQRLATASGLTQDINNYRSLAKYALLLLLVLSVVSGIALAYAALGSRSTEVNLLSAWVAILALHALSFIIWLVFLFIPKRSDKDYPLLGKLWLWVTKKLSRGPHAALVPNALFSLTRQQRATSWLLSCVSHAFWLTALVSALVTVFFLLSTR
;
A
#
# COMPACT_ATOMS: atom_id res chain seq x y z
N MET A 1 4.35 17.40 -9.31
CA MET A 1 3.99 15.97 -9.16
C MET A 1 5.23 15.20 -8.71
N THR A 2 5.09 14.03 -8.08
CA THR A 2 6.28 13.21 -7.74
C THR A 2 6.69 12.39 -8.96
N LYS A 3 7.99 12.11 -9.15
CA LYS A 3 8.51 11.27 -10.25
C LYS A 3 7.77 9.94 -10.37
N PHE A 4 7.44 9.31 -9.23
CA PHE A 4 6.64 8.09 -9.21
C PHE A 4 5.25 8.26 -9.82
N THR A 5 4.58 9.39 -9.56
CA THR A 5 3.24 9.67 -10.11
C THR A 5 3.32 9.85 -11.62
N GLU A 6 4.39 10.50 -12.11
CA GLU A 6 4.62 10.70 -13.55
C GLU A 6 4.80 9.36 -14.26
N LEU A 7 5.67 8.48 -13.73
CA LEU A 7 5.88 7.14 -14.29
C LEU A 7 4.61 6.28 -14.24
N TRP A 8 3.83 6.39 -13.17
CA TRP A 8 2.55 5.68 -13.07
C TRP A 8 1.54 6.18 -14.09
N GLN A 9 1.45 7.49 -14.33
CA GLN A 9 0.62 8.05 -15.40
C GLN A 9 1.08 7.57 -16.77
N THR A 10 2.38 7.57 -17.04
CA THR A 10 2.95 7.07 -18.28
C THR A 10 2.59 5.60 -18.51
N GLU A 11 2.73 4.75 -17.48
CA GLU A 11 2.36 3.35 -17.57
C GLU A 11 0.85 3.15 -17.75
N ALA A 12 0.02 4.01 -17.13
CA ALA A 12 -1.43 3.95 -17.28
C ALA A 12 -1.88 4.30 -18.70
N ILE A 13 -1.25 5.28 -19.34
CA ILE A 13 -1.48 5.60 -20.76
C ILE A 13 -1.01 4.44 -21.64
N ARG A 14 0.20 3.92 -21.41
CA ARG A 14 0.74 2.78 -22.16
C ARG A 14 -0.20 1.56 -22.10
N LEU A 15 -0.74 1.25 -20.93
CA LEU A 15 -1.70 0.15 -20.75
C LEU A 15 -3.06 0.46 -21.39
N LYS A 16 -3.54 1.70 -21.30
CA LYS A 16 -4.78 2.11 -21.95
C LYS A 16 -4.69 1.93 -23.46
N GLU A 17 -3.58 2.38 -24.05
CA GLU A 17 -3.29 2.24 -25.48
C GLU A 17 -3.11 0.78 -25.89
N HIS A 18 -2.46 -0.04 -25.05
CA HIS A 18 -2.34 -1.47 -25.29
C HIS A 18 -3.70 -2.18 -25.35
N HIS A 19 -4.68 -1.76 -24.54
CA HIS A 19 -5.99 -2.40 -24.48
C HIS A 19 -7.03 -1.81 -25.45
N HIS A 20 -6.95 -0.52 -25.79
CA HIS A 20 -7.98 0.19 -26.57
C HIS A 20 -7.47 0.77 -27.89
N GLY A 21 -6.19 0.57 -28.21
CA GLY A 21 -5.55 1.17 -29.38
C GLY A 21 -4.96 2.56 -29.11
N PRO A 22 -4.21 3.12 -30.08
CA PRO A 22 -3.53 4.38 -29.93
C PRO A 22 -4.50 5.54 -29.69
N MET A 23 -4.13 6.47 -28.81
CA MET A 23 -4.89 7.70 -28.56
C MET A 23 -4.48 8.78 -29.56
N ASP A 24 -5.40 9.68 -29.94
CA ASP A 24 -5.05 10.86 -30.73
C ASP A 24 -4.17 11.81 -29.91
N ASP A 25 -2.93 11.97 -30.38
CA ASP A 25 -1.86 12.71 -29.73
C ASP A 25 -1.08 13.60 -30.71
N SER A 26 -1.57 13.72 -31.94
CA SER A 26 -0.88 14.35 -33.08
C SER A 26 -0.42 15.77 -32.74
N ALA A 27 -1.32 16.57 -32.16
CA ALA A 27 -1.03 17.92 -31.68
C ALA A 27 0.02 17.95 -30.55
N TYR A 28 -0.01 16.95 -29.64
CA TYR A 28 0.96 16.87 -28.54
C TYR A 28 2.35 16.48 -29.05
N ILE A 29 2.45 15.51 -29.97
CA ILE A 29 3.70 15.12 -30.61
C ILE A 29 4.29 16.30 -31.37
N TYR A 30 3.49 17.01 -32.17
CA TYR A 30 3.97 18.17 -32.92
C TYR A 30 4.60 19.22 -32.00
N ALA A 31 3.89 19.59 -30.93
CA ALA A 31 4.38 20.55 -29.95
C ALA A 31 5.64 20.07 -29.20
N LEU A 32 5.75 18.78 -28.88
CA LEU A 32 6.90 18.20 -28.17
C LEU A 32 8.12 18.03 -29.08
N ARG A 33 7.93 17.85 -30.38
CA ARG A 33 9.02 17.68 -31.35
C ARG A 33 9.86 18.96 -31.45
N ALA A 34 9.22 20.12 -31.38
CA ALA A 34 9.87 21.43 -31.38
C ALA A 34 10.62 21.78 -30.07
N GLN A 35 10.45 21.00 -29.00
CA GLN A 35 11.12 21.24 -27.73
C GLN A 35 12.46 20.50 -27.66
N ASP A 36 13.47 21.16 -27.09
CA ASP A 36 14.76 20.54 -26.77
C ASP A 36 14.67 19.77 -25.45
N LEU A 37 14.09 18.57 -25.53
CA LEU A 37 13.91 17.65 -24.41
C LEU A 37 14.46 16.28 -24.77
N SER A 38 14.96 15.56 -23.76
CA SER A 38 15.32 14.15 -23.95
C SER A 38 14.11 13.32 -24.38
N PRO A 39 14.32 12.21 -25.11
CA PRO A 39 13.23 11.32 -25.55
C PRO A 39 12.34 10.85 -24.39
N GLU A 40 12.95 10.48 -23.25
CA GLU A 40 12.23 10.08 -22.02
C GLU A 40 11.27 11.19 -21.54
N LYS A 41 11.75 12.43 -21.45
CA LYS A 41 10.93 13.57 -21.02
C LYS A 41 9.80 13.86 -22.01
N LYS A 42 10.03 13.67 -23.32
CA LYS A 42 8.97 13.81 -24.33
C LYS A 42 7.87 12.76 -24.14
N VAL A 43 8.22 11.51 -23.85
CA VAL A 43 7.24 10.43 -23.56
C VAL A 43 6.43 10.73 -22.29
N ILE A 44 7.10 11.14 -21.21
CA ILE A 44 6.41 11.50 -19.96
C ILE A 44 5.46 12.69 -20.18
N ASN A 45 5.92 13.75 -20.84
CA ASN A 45 5.09 14.92 -21.11
C ASN A 45 3.89 14.59 -22.01
N ARG A 46 4.07 13.74 -23.03
CA ARG A 46 2.98 13.24 -23.87
C ARG A 46 1.93 12.54 -23.02
N ALA A 47 2.36 11.59 -22.19
CA ALA A 47 1.45 10.84 -21.33
C ALA A 47 0.72 11.73 -20.33
N GLN A 48 1.39 12.73 -19.75
CA GLN A 48 0.74 13.69 -18.84
C GLN A 48 -0.37 14.49 -19.54
N ARG A 49 -0.13 14.95 -20.78
CA ARG A 49 -1.14 15.67 -21.57
C ARG A 49 -2.34 14.78 -21.89
N LEU A 50 -2.10 13.56 -22.36
CA LEU A 50 -3.16 12.57 -22.62
C LEU A 50 -3.94 12.18 -21.36
N ALA A 51 -3.24 11.99 -20.23
CA ALA A 51 -3.85 11.65 -18.95
C ALA A 51 -4.73 12.79 -18.42
N THR A 52 -4.31 14.03 -18.65
CA THR A 52 -5.09 15.21 -18.27
C THR A 52 -6.32 15.37 -19.16
N ALA A 53 -6.15 15.26 -20.48
CA ALA A 53 -7.25 15.36 -21.45
C ALA A 53 -8.31 14.25 -21.27
N SER A 54 -7.90 13.06 -20.84
CA SER A 54 -8.81 11.92 -20.63
C SER A 54 -9.36 11.80 -19.20
N GLY A 55 -9.05 12.74 -18.30
CA GLY A 55 -9.47 12.68 -16.89
C GLY A 55 -8.71 11.66 -16.01
N LEU A 56 -7.83 10.85 -16.62
CA LEU A 56 -7.05 9.82 -15.93
C LEU A 56 -6.14 10.38 -14.82
N THR A 57 -5.66 11.62 -14.97
CA THR A 57 -4.91 12.32 -13.90
C THR A 57 -5.74 12.43 -12.63
N GLN A 58 -7.03 12.77 -12.74
CA GLN A 58 -7.92 12.89 -11.59
C GLN A 58 -8.22 11.52 -10.98
N ASP A 59 -8.44 10.50 -11.81
CA ASP A 59 -8.69 9.14 -11.34
C ASP A 59 -7.49 8.56 -10.55
N ILE A 60 -6.26 8.82 -11.02
CA ILE A 60 -5.03 8.44 -10.29
C ILE A 60 -4.94 9.16 -8.95
N ASN A 61 -5.23 10.46 -8.92
CA ASN A 61 -5.21 11.24 -7.68
C ASN A 61 -6.28 10.76 -6.68
N ASN A 62 -7.50 10.49 -7.17
CA ASN A 62 -8.60 9.95 -6.38
C ASN A 62 -8.22 8.59 -5.79
N TYR A 63 -7.69 7.67 -6.61
CA TYR A 63 -7.23 6.37 -6.14
C TYR A 63 -6.15 6.50 -5.05
N ARG A 64 -5.19 7.42 -5.21
CA ARG A 64 -4.16 7.68 -4.18
C ARG A 64 -4.76 8.15 -2.87
N SER A 65 -5.72 9.07 -2.91
CA SER A 65 -6.41 9.55 -1.71
C SER A 65 -7.18 8.41 -1.05
N LEU A 66 -7.92 7.61 -1.81
CA LEU A 66 -8.63 6.43 -1.29
C LEU A 66 -7.68 5.40 -0.68
N ALA A 67 -6.53 5.13 -1.30
CA ALA A 67 -5.52 4.24 -0.75
C ALA A 67 -4.96 4.76 0.58
N LYS A 68 -4.74 6.08 0.69
CA LYS A 68 -4.33 6.72 1.95
C LYS A 68 -5.41 6.60 3.03
N TYR A 69 -6.67 6.87 2.70
CA TYR A 69 -7.77 6.75 3.67
C TYR A 69 -7.98 5.30 4.12
N ALA A 70 -7.88 4.34 3.21
CA ALA A 70 -7.92 2.91 3.55
C ALA A 70 -6.77 2.52 4.49
N LEU A 71 -5.57 3.06 4.26
CA LEU A 71 -4.41 2.84 5.14
C LEU A 71 -4.67 3.42 6.54
N LEU A 72 -5.15 4.66 6.63
CA LEU A 72 -5.47 5.32 7.90
C LEU A 72 -6.56 4.56 8.67
N LEU A 73 -7.62 4.12 8.00
CA LEU A 73 -8.67 3.31 8.60
C LEU A 73 -8.11 2.02 9.22
N LEU A 74 -7.27 1.29 8.46
CA LEU A 74 -6.66 0.06 8.95
C LEU A 74 -5.67 0.30 10.10
N LEU A 75 -4.94 1.43 10.10
CA LEU A 75 -4.09 1.81 11.23
C LEU A 75 -4.91 2.07 12.50
N VAL A 76 -6.06 2.74 12.40
CA VAL A 76 -6.97 2.93 13.53
C VAL A 76 -7.47 1.58 14.06
N LEU A 77 -7.86 0.67 13.17
CA LEU A 77 -8.27 -0.68 13.56
C LEU A 77 -7.12 -1.46 14.21
N SER A 78 -5.89 -1.29 13.75
CA SER A 78 -4.69 -1.87 14.39
C SER A 78 -4.49 -1.35 15.82
N VAL A 79 -4.67 -0.04 16.06
CA VAL A 79 -4.61 0.54 17.42
C VAL A 79 -5.66 -0.12 18.32
N VAL A 80 -6.93 -0.13 17.88
CA VAL A 80 -8.03 -0.74 18.65
C VAL A 80 -7.74 -2.22 18.94
N SER A 81 -7.21 -2.96 17.96
CA SER A 81 -6.82 -4.36 18.12
C SER A 81 -5.70 -4.53 19.15
N GLY A 82 -4.70 -3.64 19.16
CA GLY A 82 -3.63 -3.64 20.16
C GLY A 82 -4.12 -3.38 21.57
N ILE A 83 -5.02 -2.39 21.75
CA ILE A 83 -5.68 -2.12 23.03
C ILE A 83 -6.45 -3.35 23.51
N ALA A 84 -7.29 -3.94 22.64
CA ALA A 84 -8.07 -5.13 22.97
C ALA A 84 -7.18 -6.31 23.37
N LEU A 85 -6.04 -6.50 22.66
CA LEU A 85 -5.05 -7.53 22.99
C LEU A 85 -4.45 -7.33 24.39
N ALA A 86 -4.11 -6.08 24.76
CA ALA A 86 -3.59 -5.77 26.09
C ALA A 86 -4.61 -6.09 27.21
N TYR A 87 -5.88 -5.72 27.02
CA TYR A 87 -6.94 -6.07 27.97
C TYR A 87 -7.15 -7.58 28.05
N ALA A 88 -7.11 -8.30 26.93
CA ALA A 88 -7.22 -9.76 26.92
C ALA A 88 -6.05 -10.43 27.67
N ALA A 89 -4.82 -9.91 27.51
CA ALA A 89 -3.63 -10.43 28.17
C ALA A 89 -3.66 -10.19 29.69
N LEU A 90 -4.20 -9.06 30.16
CA LEU A 90 -4.28 -8.69 31.58
C LEU A 90 -5.58 -9.11 32.27
N GLY A 91 -6.60 -9.51 31.50
CA GLY A 91 -7.94 -9.89 31.96
C GLY A 91 -8.04 -11.29 32.58
N SER A 92 -6.93 -12.03 32.64
CA SER A 92 -6.84 -13.26 33.45
C SER A 92 -7.08 -12.91 34.92
N ARG A 93 -8.12 -13.49 35.51
CA ARG A 93 -8.62 -13.28 36.88
C ARG A 93 -7.69 -13.85 37.96
N SER A 94 -6.39 -13.95 37.68
CA SER A 94 -5.37 -14.43 38.61
C SER A 94 -4.80 -13.25 39.40
N THR A 95 -4.70 -13.42 40.72
CA THR A 95 -4.24 -12.41 41.69
C THR A 95 -2.83 -11.91 41.41
N GLU A 96 -2.04 -12.68 40.66
CA GLU A 96 -0.71 -12.31 40.19
C GLU A 96 -0.71 -12.16 38.67
N VAL A 97 -0.31 -10.98 38.20
CA VAL A 97 -0.07 -10.75 36.77
C VAL A 97 1.32 -11.32 36.45
N ASN A 98 1.35 -12.47 35.79
CA ASN A 98 2.60 -13.02 35.28
C ASN A 98 3.04 -12.17 34.08
N LEU A 99 3.93 -11.20 34.35
CA LEU A 99 4.50 -10.30 33.35
C LEU A 99 5.09 -11.09 32.17
N LEU A 100 5.83 -12.17 32.44
CA LEU A 100 6.45 -13.00 31.40
C LEU A 100 5.38 -13.57 30.45
N SER A 101 4.25 -14.03 30.97
CA SER A 101 3.15 -14.54 30.14
C SER A 101 2.48 -13.45 29.29
N ALA A 102 2.33 -12.23 29.81
CA ALA A 102 1.81 -11.10 29.05
C ALA A 102 2.78 -10.66 27.94
N TRP A 103 4.08 -10.59 28.23
CA TRP A 103 5.12 -10.31 27.26
C TRP A 103 5.18 -11.39 26.17
N VAL A 104 5.11 -12.67 26.54
CA VAL A 104 5.07 -13.78 25.57
C VAL A 104 3.80 -13.72 24.72
N ALA A 105 2.63 -13.49 25.30
CA ALA A 105 1.37 -13.41 24.54
C ALA A 105 1.39 -12.24 23.53
N ILE A 106 1.96 -11.10 23.91
CA ILE A 106 2.03 -9.92 23.05
C ILE A 106 3.12 -10.07 21.99
N LEU A 107 4.32 -10.53 22.34
CA LEU A 107 5.45 -10.56 21.41
C LEU A 107 5.59 -11.85 20.60
N ALA A 108 5.17 -13.01 21.09
CA ALA A 108 5.43 -14.28 20.40
C ALA A 108 4.80 -14.30 19.00
N LEU A 109 3.55 -13.84 18.86
CA LEU A 109 2.87 -13.77 17.56
C LEU A 109 3.55 -12.77 16.62
N HIS A 110 3.94 -11.61 17.13
CA HIS A 110 4.59 -10.56 16.34
C HIS A 110 6.00 -11.01 15.89
N ALA A 111 6.80 -11.59 16.79
CA ALA A 111 8.11 -12.15 16.49
C ALA A 111 8.02 -13.31 15.49
N LEU A 112 7.06 -14.22 15.65
CA LEU A 112 6.83 -15.32 14.71
C LEU A 112 6.47 -14.79 13.32
N SER A 113 5.56 -13.80 13.23
CA SER A 113 5.20 -13.18 11.96
C SER A 113 6.41 -12.50 11.28
N PHE A 114 7.29 -11.88 12.07
CA PHE A 114 8.51 -11.23 11.57
C PHE A 114 9.54 -12.24 11.06
N ILE A 115 9.74 -13.35 11.79
CA ILE A 115 10.63 -14.44 11.36
C ILE A 115 10.11 -15.08 10.08
N ILE A 116 8.81 -15.38 10.01
CA ILE A 116 8.18 -15.90 8.79
C ILE A 116 8.42 -14.93 7.62
N TRP A 117 8.26 -13.63 7.86
CA TRP A 117 8.53 -12.62 6.84
C TRP A 117 9.99 -12.59 6.39
N LEU A 118 10.97 -12.69 7.31
CA LEU A 118 12.39 -12.77 6.97
C LEU A 118 12.69 -13.99 6.09
N VAL A 119 12.11 -15.15 6.40
CA VAL A 119 12.25 -16.35 5.56
C VAL A 119 11.71 -16.10 4.15
N PHE A 120 10.55 -15.45 4.03
CA PHE A 120 9.95 -15.10 2.73
C PHE A 120 10.68 -13.99 1.96
N LEU A 121 11.70 -13.32 2.53
CA LEU A 121 12.58 -12.44 1.77
C LEU A 121 13.49 -13.22 0.82
N PHE A 122 13.91 -14.41 1.22
CA PHE A 122 14.88 -15.23 0.47
C PHE A 122 14.22 -16.21 -0.49
N ILE A 123 12.90 -16.40 -0.39
CA ILE A 123 12.14 -17.26 -1.30
C ILE A 123 11.77 -16.47 -2.57
N PRO A 124 12.10 -16.98 -3.78
CA PRO A 124 11.68 -16.35 -5.03
C PRO A 124 10.15 -16.30 -5.09
N LYS A 125 9.58 -15.09 -5.16
CA LYS A 125 8.13 -14.90 -5.24
C LYS A 125 7.65 -15.35 -6.61
N ARG A 126 6.83 -16.41 -6.66
CA ARG A 126 6.36 -17.04 -7.90
C ARG A 126 4.96 -16.57 -8.28
N SER A 127 4.17 -16.03 -7.34
CA SER A 127 2.81 -15.58 -7.61
C SER A 127 2.35 -14.40 -6.73
N ASP A 128 1.36 -13.63 -7.19
CA ASP A 128 0.67 -12.60 -6.39
C ASP A 128 -0.06 -13.20 -5.17
N LYS A 129 -0.25 -14.53 -5.14
CA LYS A 129 -0.74 -15.27 -3.97
C LYS A 129 0.22 -15.20 -2.79
N ASP A 130 1.48 -14.85 -3.00
CA ASP A 130 2.51 -14.81 -1.94
C ASP A 130 2.56 -13.47 -1.19
N TYR A 131 1.68 -12.50 -1.51
CA TYR A 131 1.69 -11.23 -0.79
C TYR A 131 1.11 -11.33 0.63
N PRO A 132 1.64 -10.53 1.59
CA PRO A 132 1.14 -10.47 2.97
C PRO A 132 -0.36 -10.19 3.04
N LEU A 133 -1.05 -10.86 3.98
CA LEU A 133 -2.52 -10.80 4.10
C LEU A 133 -3.04 -9.38 4.36
N LEU A 134 -2.42 -8.64 5.28
CA LEU A 134 -2.86 -7.28 5.62
C LEU A 134 -2.59 -6.28 4.48
N GLY A 135 -1.50 -6.46 3.73
CA GLY A 135 -1.26 -5.73 2.49
C GLY A 135 -2.34 -5.99 1.45
N LYS A 136 -2.76 -7.25 1.27
CA LYS A 136 -3.90 -7.59 0.39
C LYS A 136 -5.21 -7.00 0.90
N LEU A 137 -5.44 -6.99 2.21
CA LEU A 137 -6.62 -6.37 2.82
C LEU A 137 -6.67 -4.87 2.50
N TRP A 138 -5.55 -4.16 2.65
CA TRP A 138 -5.44 -2.75 2.28
C TRP A 138 -5.78 -2.51 0.80
N LEU A 139 -5.27 -3.33 -0.11
CA LEU A 139 -5.61 -3.25 -1.52
C LEU A 139 -7.08 -3.57 -1.79
N TRP A 140 -7.64 -4.56 -1.10
CA TRP A 140 -9.04 -4.93 -1.23
C TRP A 140 -9.97 -3.80 -0.77
N VAL A 141 -9.68 -3.17 0.37
CA VAL A 141 -10.41 -1.99 0.86
C VAL A 141 -10.30 -0.86 -0.16
N THR A 142 -9.08 -0.54 -0.60
CA THR A 142 -8.85 0.52 -1.61
C THR A 142 -9.66 0.26 -2.89
N LYS A 143 -9.66 -0.98 -3.40
CA LYS A 143 -10.43 -1.38 -4.57
C LYS A 143 -11.93 -1.28 -4.33
N LYS A 144 -12.43 -1.62 -3.14
CA LYS A 144 -13.85 -1.54 -2.80
C LYS A 144 -14.36 -0.09 -2.75
N LEU A 145 -13.50 0.86 -2.35
CA LEU A 145 -13.81 2.29 -2.36
C LEU A 145 -13.63 2.94 -3.74
N SER A 146 -12.73 2.42 -4.58
CA SER A 146 -12.47 2.94 -5.91
C SER A 146 -13.69 2.74 -6.82
N ARG A 147 -14.24 3.84 -7.32
CA ARG A 147 -15.33 3.88 -8.31
C ARG A 147 -14.93 4.78 -9.46
N GLY A 148 -15.31 4.41 -10.68
CA GLY A 148 -15.05 5.24 -11.86
C GLY A 148 -14.72 4.43 -13.11
N PRO A 149 -14.64 5.10 -14.27
CA PRO A 149 -14.41 4.46 -15.58
C PRO A 149 -13.03 3.81 -15.68
N HIS A 150 -12.03 4.30 -14.92
CA HIS A 150 -10.67 3.77 -14.92
C HIS A 150 -10.29 3.04 -13.62
N ALA A 151 -11.29 2.63 -12.82
CA ALA A 151 -11.08 2.02 -11.51
C ALA A 151 -10.24 0.72 -11.54
N ALA A 152 -10.24 -0.02 -12.66
CA ALA A 152 -9.38 -1.19 -12.86
C ALA A 152 -8.02 -0.83 -13.49
N LEU A 153 -8.01 0.12 -14.44
CA LEU A 153 -6.80 0.52 -15.17
C LEU A 153 -5.74 1.12 -14.24
N VAL A 154 -6.17 2.03 -13.36
CA VAL A 154 -5.29 2.77 -12.43
C VAL A 154 -4.47 1.84 -11.53
N PRO A 155 -5.07 0.92 -10.75
CA PRO A 155 -4.31 -0.04 -9.96
C PRO A 155 -3.50 -1.02 -10.81
N ASN A 156 -3.99 -1.44 -11.98
CA ASN A 156 -3.22 -2.33 -12.86
C ASN A 156 -1.93 -1.66 -13.35
N ALA A 157 -1.98 -0.37 -13.68
CA ALA A 157 -0.80 0.41 -14.04
C ALA A 157 0.19 0.55 -12.88
N LEU A 158 -0.32 0.76 -11.66
CA LEU A 158 0.51 0.81 -10.46
C LEU A 158 1.28 -0.50 -10.28
N PHE A 159 0.57 -1.64 -10.35
CA PHE A 159 1.18 -2.95 -10.18
C PHE A 159 2.08 -3.35 -11.34
N SER A 160 1.76 -2.97 -12.57
CA SER A 160 2.65 -3.18 -13.72
C SER A 160 3.99 -2.49 -13.48
N LEU A 161 3.96 -1.21 -13.07
CA LEU A 161 5.16 -0.43 -12.77
C LEU A 161 5.96 -1.01 -11.60
N THR A 162 5.31 -1.30 -10.47
CA THR A 162 6.02 -1.79 -9.27
C THR A 162 6.47 -3.25 -9.39
N ARG A 163 5.81 -4.06 -10.22
CA ARG A 163 6.19 -5.46 -10.46
C ARG A 163 7.45 -5.56 -11.31
N GLN A 164 7.59 -4.69 -12.32
CA GLN A 164 8.81 -4.62 -13.14
C GLN A 164 10.06 -4.38 -12.26
N GLN A 165 9.93 -3.59 -11.19
CA GLN A 165 11.04 -3.31 -10.26
C GLN A 165 11.04 -4.20 -9.01
N ARG A 166 10.22 -5.26 -8.94
CA ARG A 166 10.03 -6.12 -7.75
C ARG A 166 9.64 -5.36 -6.46
N ALA A 167 9.21 -4.10 -6.59
CA ALA A 167 8.87 -3.19 -5.50
C ALA A 167 7.48 -3.47 -4.89
N THR A 168 6.58 -4.14 -5.63
CA THR A 168 5.23 -4.46 -5.13
C THR A 168 5.28 -5.21 -3.79
N SER A 169 6.18 -6.18 -3.71
CA SER A 169 6.27 -7.03 -2.54
C SER A 169 6.87 -6.30 -1.33
N TRP A 170 7.76 -5.34 -1.56
CA TRP A 170 8.29 -4.44 -0.54
C TRP A 170 7.21 -3.50 -0.03
N LEU A 171 6.46 -2.86 -0.93
CA LEU A 171 5.36 -1.97 -0.56
C LEU A 171 4.33 -2.67 0.35
N LEU A 172 3.84 -3.84 -0.08
CA LEU A 172 2.83 -4.58 0.70
C LEU A 172 3.39 -5.15 2.00
N SER A 173 4.68 -5.48 2.03
CA SER A 173 5.38 -5.88 3.26
C SER A 173 5.48 -4.72 4.25
N CYS A 174 5.95 -3.55 3.81
CA CYS A 174 6.06 -2.36 4.64
C CYS A 174 4.71 -1.97 5.24
N VAL A 175 3.63 -1.98 4.44
CA VAL A 175 2.28 -1.68 4.92
C VAL A 175 1.83 -2.70 5.98
N SER A 176 2.08 -3.98 5.74
CA SER A 176 1.70 -5.03 6.71
C SER A 176 2.48 -4.89 8.02
N HIS A 177 3.77 -4.56 7.95
CA HIS A 177 4.60 -4.34 9.14
C HIS A 177 4.20 -3.08 9.89
N ALA A 178 3.80 -2.02 9.19
CA ALA A 178 3.26 -0.83 9.83
C ALA A 178 2.03 -1.17 10.66
N PHE A 179 1.08 -1.96 10.13
CA PHE A 179 -0.09 -2.40 10.89
C PHE A 179 0.26 -3.24 12.12
N TRP A 180 1.20 -4.19 11.97
CA TRP A 180 1.67 -5.01 13.09
C TRP A 180 2.38 -4.18 14.15
N LEU A 181 3.28 -3.28 13.75
CA LEU A 181 4.00 -2.41 14.66
C LEU A 181 3.05 -1.47 15.41
N THR A 182 2.05 -0.91 14.72
CA THR A 182 1.03 -0.07 15.35
C THR A 182 0.21 -0.86 16.38
N ALA A 183 -0.21 -2.09 16.07
CA ALA A 183 -0.91 -2.94 17.03
C ALA A 183 -0.03 -3.28 18.25
N LEU A 184 1.23 -3.64 18.02
CA LEU A 184 2.18 -3.97 19.08
C LEU A 184 2.46 -2.78 20.01
N VAL A 185 2.78 -1.61 19.43
CA VAL A 185 3.05 -0.39 20.21
C VAL A 185 1.82 0.01 21.01
N SER A 186 0.64 -0.05 20.40
CA SER A 186 -0.60 0.23 21.11
C SER A 186 -0.83 -0.73 22.27
N ALA A 187 -0.61 -2.04 22.08
CA ALA A 187 -0.73 -3.03 23.14
C ALA A 187 0.25 -2.76 24.29
N LEU A 188 1.52 -2.49 23.98
CA LEU A 188 2.55 -2.19 24.98
C LEU A 188 2.21 -0.94 25.80
N VAL A 189 1.83 0.16 25.13
CA VAL A 189 1.42 1.40 25.81
C VAL A 189 0.22 1.15 26.73
N THR A 190 -0.78 0.39 26.28
CA THR A 190 -1.94 0.04 27.11
C THR A 190 -1.55 -0.81 28.32
N VAL A 191 -0.68 -1.82 28.15
CA VAL A 191 -0.20 -2.62 29.29
C VAL A 191 0.56 -1.75 30.30
N PHE A 192 1.49 -0.91 29.85
CA PHE A 192 2.21 0.00 30.75
C PHE A 192 1.27 0.94 31.52
N PHE A 193 0.28 1.51 30.82
CA PHE A 193 -0.73 2.36 31.46
C PHE A 193 -1.56 1.61 32.51
N LEU A 194 -2.03 0.40 32.19
CA LEU A 194 -2.82 -0.43 33.11
C LEU A 194 -2.01 -0.92 34.31
N LEU A 195 -0.70 -1.14 34.16
CA LEU A 195 0.18 -1.50 35.27
C LEU A 195 0.53 -0.29 36.14
N SER A 196 0.64 0.92 35.57
CA SER A 196 0.92 2.15 36.32
C SER A 196 -0.27 2.65 37.15
N THR A 197 -1.47 2.19 36.83
CA THR A 197 -2.73 2.62 37.49
C THR A 197 -3.24 1.59 38.50
N ARG A 198 -2.49 0.51 38.72
CA ARG A 198 -2.70 -0.49 39.78
C ARG A 198 -1.76 -0.21 40.94
#